data_AF-A0A965QQN3-F1
#
_entry.id   AF-A0A965QQN3-F1
#
_cell.length_a   1.000
_cell.length_b   1.000
_cell.length_c   1.000
_cell.angle_alpha   90.00
_cell.angle_beta   90.00
_cell.angle_gamma   90.00
#
_symmetry.space_group_name_H-M   'P 1'
#
loop_
_entity.id
_entity.type
_entity.pdbx_description
1 polymer ?
#
loop_
_entity_poly.entity_id
_entity_poly.type
_entity_poly.pdbx_seq_one_letter_code
_entity_poly.pdbx_strand_id
1 'polypeptide(L)'
;MEIVMKLVFVLACMVSLVGLVIVSRADDRKGGDRKVHKLMERTHEGRRSPYGQLRQIVEGPGAPWPAIEQAVQGFDPMCRALLESANGDIKDSADGYVDAVKEMVAAVKSRDSKGVADGFQSLKASCGDCHFKGGVGGQLDHEDEGEEKDEGEEKDEDETQNR
;
A
#
# COMPACT_ATOMS: atom_id res chain seq x y z
N MET A 1 -48.06 -31.52 9.92
CA MET A 1 -46.78 -32.23 10.22
C MET A 1 -45.60 -31.71 9.41
N GLU A 2 -45.78 -31.05 8.27
CA GLU A 2 -44.67 -30.52 7.45
C GLU A 2 -44.00 -29.24 7.99
N ILE A 3 -44.69 -28.47 8.83
CA ILE A 3 -44.14 -27.20 9.38
C ILE A 3 -43.16 -27.48 10.52
N VAL A 4 -43.40 -28.52 11.33
CA VAL A 4 -42.55 -28.88 12.47
C VAL A 4 -41.21 -29.49 11.99
N MET A 5 -41.21 -30.16 10.83
CA MET A 5 -40.02 -30.80 10.26
C MET A 5 -39.00 -29.79 9.70
N LYS A 6 -39.45 -28.60 9.27
CA LYS A 6 -38.56 -27.54 8.74
C LYS A 6 -37.85 -26.75 9.84
N LEU A 7 -38.48 -26.61 11.01
CA LEU A 7 -37.93 -25.84 12.13
C LEU A 7 -36.78 -26.57 12.84
N VAL A 8 -36.82 -27.90 12.90
CA VAL A 8 -35.75 -28.72 13.51
C VAL A 8 -34.50 -28.76 12.62
N PHE A 9 -34.66 -28.70 11.29
CA PHE A 9 -33.53 -28.73 10.35
C PHE A 9 -32.74 -27.42 10.29
N VAL A 10 -33.40 -26.26 10.43
CA VAL A 10 -32.71 -24.96 10.42
C VAL A 10 -31.89 -24.74 11.70
N LEU A 11 -32.32 -25.31 12.83
CA LEU A 11 -31.60 -25.18 14.09
C LEU A 11 -30.32 -26.05 14.15
N ALA A 12 -30.32 -27.21 13.50
CA ALA A 12 -29.18 -28.14 13.51
C ALA A 12 -27.96 -27.63 12.70
N CYS A 13 -28.17 -26.81 11.66
CA CYS A 13 -27.07 -26.23 10.89
C CYS A 13 -26.37 -25.06 11.61
N MET A 14 -27.04 -24.38 12.55
CA MET A 14 -26.47 -23.22 13.23
C MET A 14 -25.56 -23.58 14.42
N VAL A 15 -25.65 -24.80 14.96
CA VAL A 15 -24.87 -25.21 16.15
C VAL A 15 -23.49 -25.77 15.79
N SER A 16 -23.25 -26.19 14.54
CA SER A 16 -21.94 -26.70 14.09
C SER A 16 -20.90 -25.62 13.78
N LEU A 17 -21.23 -24.33 13.90
CA LEU A 17 -20.32 -23.21 13.58
C LEU A 17 -19.59 -22.60 14.80
N VAL A 18 -19.84 -23.07 16.02
CA VAL A 18 -19.28 -22.46 17.25
C VAL A 18 -18.03 -23.19 17.77
N GLY A 19 -17.56 -24.23 17.07
CA GLY A 19 -16.66 -25.24 17.65
C GLY A 19 -15.15 -25.10 17.45
N LEU A 20 -14.59 -24.02 16.88
CA LEU A 20 -13.13 -23.95 16.74
C LEU A 20 -12.57 -22.52 16.62
N VAL A 21 -12.40 -21.83 17.74
CA VAL A 21 -11.44 -20.72 17.83
C VAL A 21 -10.57 -20.94 19.06
N ILE A 22 -9.74 -22.00 19.01
CA ILE A 22 -8.56 -22.08 19.86
C ILE A 22 -7.60 -21.02 19.31
N VAL A 23 -7.58 -19.87 19.95
CA VAL A 23 -6.59 -18.81 19.70
C VAL A 23 -5.23 -19.33 20.15
N SER A 24 -4.48 -19.92 19.23
CA SER A 24 -3.05 -20.13 19.37
C SER A 24 -2.40 -18.76 19.51
N ARG A 25 -2.10 -18.33 20.75
CA ARG A 25 -1.13 -17.28 21.01
C ARG A 25 0.25 -17.85 20.69
N ALA A 26 0.63 -17.72 19.42
CA ALA A 26 1.99 -17.95 18.97
C ALA A 26 2.88 -16.77 19.40
N ASP A 27 4.16 -17.05 19.58
CA ASP A 27 5.23 -16.10 19.88
C ASP A 27 5.28 -14.96 18.84
N ASP A 28 4.55 -13.88 19.09
CA ASP A 28 4.30 -12.78 18.12
C ASP A 28 5.48 -11.83 17.90
N ARG A 29 6.62 -12.02 18.59
CA ARG A 29 7.77 -11.11 18.49
C ARG A 29 8.52 -11.16 17.15
N LYS A 30 8.30 -12.20 16.33
CA LYS A 30 8.81 -12.27 14.95
C LYS A 30 7.72 -12.24 13.87
N GLY A 31 6.44 -12.30 14.26
CA GLY A 31 5.32 -12.41 13.33
C GLY A 31 4.80 -11.07 12.81
N GLY A 32 4.78 -10.04 13.66
CA GLY A 32 4.28 -8.71 13.31
C GLY A 32 5.05 -8.07 12.15
N ASP A 33 6.38 -8.23 12.16
CA ASP A 33 7.27 -7.70 11.14
C ASP A 33 7.04 -8.34 9.77
N ARG A 34 6.83 -9.66 9.71
CA ARG A 34 6.54 -10.35 8.45
C ARG A 34 5.20 -9.95 7.83
N LYS A 35 4.19 -9.65 8.66
CA LYS A 35 2.89 -9.16 8.17
C LYS A 35 3.04 -7.77 7.56
N VAL A 36 3.71 -6.86 8.29
CA VAL A 36 3.98 -5.50 7.83
C VAL A 36 4.80 -5.54 6.54
N HIS A 37 5.89 -6.30 6.49
CA HIS A 37 6.75 -6.43 5.32
C HIS A 37 5.97 -6.88 4.06
N LYS A 38 5.18 -7.97 4.16
CA LYS A 38 4.35 -8.45 3.04
C LYS A 38 3.29 -7.46 2.58
N LEU A 39 2.73 -6.70 3.51
CA LEU A 39 1.81 -5.62 3.16
C LEU A 39 2.57 -4.47 2.49
N MET A 40 3.82 -4.22 2.87
CA MET A 40 4.62 -3.11 2.34
C MET A 40 4.90 -3.36 0.87
N GLU A 41 5.40 -4.55 0.55
CA GLU A 41 5.57 -5.08 -0.80
C GLU A 41 4.26 -4.94 -1.61
N ARG A 42 3.15 -5.50 -1.11
CA ARG A 42 1.86 -5.45 -1.82
C ARG A 42 1.33 -4.02 -2.03
N THR A 43 1.50 -3.15 -1.05
CA THR A 43 0.95 -1.78 -1.07
C THR A 43 1.81 -0.86 -1.95
N HIS A 44 3.13 -1.08 -2.02
CA HIS A 44 4.06 -0.16 -2.67
C HIS A 44 4.61 -0.66 -4.01
N GLU A 45 4.86 -1.95 -4.17
CA GLU A 45 5.65 -2.45 -5.30
C GLU A 45 4.83 -2.72 -6.57
N GLY A 46 5.37 -2.24 -7.70
CA GLY A 46 4.83 -2.49 -9.03
C GLY A 46 3.70 -1.55 -9.45
N ARG A 47 3.47 -1.46 -10.76
CA ARG A 47 2.50 -0.53 -11.38
C ARG A 47 1.05 -0.73 -10.94
N ARG A 48 0.70 -1.92 -10.45
CA ARG A 48 -0.66 -2.29 -10.03
C ARG A 48 -0.87 -2.20 -8.51
N SER A 49 0.16 -1.89 -7.73
CA SER A 49 -0.03 -1.66 -6.29
C SER A 49 -0.88 -0.41 -6.05
N PRO A 50 -1.52 -0.29 -4.87
CA PRO A 50 -2.14 0.96 -4.42
C PRO A 50 -1.26 2.20 -4.66
N TYR A 51 0.02 2.12 -4.29
CA TYR A 51 0.98 3.20 -4.51
C TYR A 51 1.26 3.45 -6.00
N GLY A 52 1.50 2.41 -6.79
CA GLY A 52 1.76 2.54 -8.22
C GLY A 52 0.58 3.13 -8.99
N GLN A 53 -0.65 2.75 -8.62
CA GLN A 53 -1.88 3.33 -9.16
C GLN A 53 -2.03 4.79 -8.74
N LEU A 54 -1.86 5.09 -7.45
CA LEU A 54 -2.03 6.45 -6.93
C LEU A 54 -0.98 7.41 -7.51
N ARG A 55 0.27 6.95 -7.67
CA ARG A 55 1.35 7.68 -8.35
C ARG A 55 0.95 8.06 -9.78
N GLN A 56 0.48 7.09 -10.57
CA GLN A 56 0.03 7.37 -11.95
C GLN A 56 -1.15 8.35 -11.97
N ILE A 57 -2.04 8.27 -10.98
CA ILE A 57 -3.19 9.16 -10.87
C ILE A 57 -2.77 10.60 -10.52
N VAL A 58 -1.83 10.79 -9.58
CA VAL A 58 -1.40 12.13 -9.17
C VAL A 58 -0.43 12.79 -10.16
N GLU A 59 0.34 11.99 -10.92
CA GLU A 59 1.27 12.47 -11.95
C GLU A 59 0.58 12.60 -13.33
N GLY A 60 -0.55 11.93 -13.54
CA GLY A 60 -1.28 11.89 -14.80
C GLY A 60 -2.51 12.81 -14.83
N PRO A 61 -3.00 13.18 -16.03
CA PRO A 61 -4.19 14.02 -16.15
C PRO A 61 -5.48 13.24 -15.82
N GLY A 62 -6.26 13.77 -14.87
CA GLY A 62 -7.71 13.59 -14.81
C GLY A 62 -8.25 12.19 -14.50
N ALA A 63 -7.68 11.50 -13.51
CA ALA A 63 -8.23 10.21 -13.07
C ALA A 63 -9.67 10.34 -12.52
N PRO A 64 -10.55 9.36 -12.78
CA PRO A 64 -11.90 9.37 -12.24
C PRO A 64 -11.90 9.10 -10.74
N TRP A 65 -12.77 9.79 -9.99
CA TRP A 65 -12.89 9.64 -8.53
C TRP A 65 -12.98 8.20 -8.01
N PRO A 66 -13.72 7.27 -8.65
CA PRO A 66 -13.72 5.87 -8.22
C PRO A 66 -12.35 5.19 -8.26
N ALA A 67 -11.48 5.55 -9.21
CA ALA A 67 -10.13 5.01 -9.29
C ALA A 67 -9.23 5.58 -8.18
N ILE A 68 -9.35 6.89 -7.89
CA ILE A 68 -8.66 7.52 -6.76
C ILE A 68 -9.08 6.87 -5.44
N GLU A 69 -10.39 6.73 -5.23
CA GLU A 69 -10.94 6.12 -4.03
C GLU A 69 -10.45 4.68 -3.83
N GLN A 70 -10.49 3.87 -4.88
CA GLN A 70 -9.99 2.49 -4.82
C GLN A 70 -8.49 2.44 -4.49
N ALA A 71 -7.68 3.30 -5.11
CA ALA A 71 -6.24 3.35 -4.85
C ALA A 71 -5.95 3.75 -3.39
N VAL A 72 -6.62 4.79 -2.87
CA VAL A 72 -6.45 5.25 -1.48
C VAL A 72 -6.94 4.21 -0.47
N GLN A 73 -8.06 3.52 -0.73
CA GLN A 73 -8.54 2.42 0.12
C GLN A 73 -7.56 1.24 0.18
N GLY A 74 -6.69 1.08 -0.82
CA GLY A 74 -5.66 0.04 -0.82
C GLY A 74 -4.63 0.17 0.31
N PHE A 75 -4.55 1.32 0.98
CA PHE A 75 -3.63 1.58 2.08
C PHE A 75 -4.16 1.15 3.46
N ASP A 76 -5.47 0.96 3.60
CA ASP A 76 -6.14 0.61 4.86
C ASP A 76 -5.53 -0.60 5.60
N PRO A 77 -5.28 -1.75 4.91
CA PRO A 77 -4.72 -2.92 5.58
C PRO A 77 -3.33 -2.65 6.15
N MET A 78 -2.54 -1.81 5.49
CA MET A 78 -1.21 -1.43 5.96
C MET A 78 -1.31 -0.53 7.19
N CYS A 79 -2.14 0.51 7.16
CA CYS A 79 -2.33 1.40 8.32
C CYS A 79 -2.70 0.62 9.59
N ARG A 80 -3.62 -0.36 9.46
CA ARG A 80 -3.99 -1.24 10.58
C ARG A 80 -2.82 -2.09 11.04
N ALA A 81 -2.08 -2.70 10.11
CA ALA A 81 -0.95 -3.55 10.45
C ALA A 81 0.19 -2.79 11.17
N LEU A 82 0.46 -1.55 10.77
CA LEU A 82 1.45 -0.70 11.45
C LEU A 82 1.01 -0.36 12.88
N LEU A 83 -0.23 0.06 13.08
CA LEU A 83 -0.78 0.41 14.41
C LEU A 83 -0.91 -0.81 15.34
N GLU A 84 -1.16 -1.99 14.77
CA GLU A 84 -1.28 -3.27 15.48
C GLU A 84 0.08 -3.99 15.64
N SER A 85 1.17 -3.41 15.15
CA SER A 85 2.49 -4.07 15.19
C SER A 85 2.91 -4.36 16.64
N ALA A 86 3.42 -5.58 16.86
CA ALA A 86 4.04 -5.97 18.12
C ALA A 86 5.46 -5.39 18.28
N ASN A 87 6.05 -4.89 17.19
CA ASN A 87 7.30 -4.15 17.23
C ASN A 87 7.01 -2.68 17.56
N GLY A 88 7.44 -2.24 18.74
CA GLY A 88 7.23 -0.89 19.25
C GLY A 88 7.78 0.18 18.32
N ASP A 89 8.96 -0.03 17.75
CA ASP A 89 9.59 0.95 16.88
C ASP A 89 8.81 1.15 15.57
N ILE A 90 8.25 0.08 15.00
CA ILE A 90 7.38 0.16 13.81
C ILE A 90 6.13 0.96 14.16
N LYS A 91 5.54 0.64 15.30
CA LYS A 91 4.29 1.26 15.75
C LYS A 91 4.49 2.74 16.05
N ASP A 92 5.57 3.11 16.74
CA ASP A 92 5.86 4.49 17.12
C ASP A 92 6.26 5.35 15.91
N SER A 93 6.73 4.73 14.82
CA SER A 93 7.04 5.41 13.56
C SER A 93 5.84 5.48 12.60
N ALA A 94 4.71 4.85 12.92
CA ALA A 94 3.58 4.69 12.00
C ALA A 94 2.75 5.95 11.78
N ASP A 95 2.78 6.91 12.71
CA ASP A 95 1.84 8.03 12.76
C ASP A 95 1.85 8.86 11.47
N GLY A 96 3.04 9.20 10.96
CA GLY A 96 3.17 9.99 9.72
C GLY A 96 2.56 9.30 8.50
N TYR A 97 2.73 7.97 8.39
CA TYR A 97 2.13 7.17 7.32
C TYR A 97 0.61 7.17 7.45
N VAL A 98 0.11 6.90 8.66
CA VAL A 98 -1.33 6.79 8.93
C VAL A 98 -2.03 8.13 8.72
N ASP A 99 -1.42 9.24 9.13
CA ASP A 99 -2.00 10.57 8.99
C ASP A 99 -2.04 11.03 7.53
N ALA A 100 -0.97 10.78 6.76
CA ALA A 100 -0.99 11.03 5.31
C ALA A 100 -2.13 10.26 4.61
N VAL A 101 -2.36 8.99 4.98
CA VAL A 101 -3.48 8.20 4.43
C VAL A 101 -4.83 8.79 4.84
N LYS A 102 -5.01 9.21 6.09
CA LYS A 102 -6.25 9.87 6.55
C LYS A 102 -6.52 11.17 5.79
N GLU A 103 -5.48 11.98 5.54
CA GLU A 103 -5.58 13.21 4.75
C GLU A 103 -6.05 12.92 3.32
N MET A 104 -5.47 11.90 2.67
CA MET A 104 -5.94 11.46 1.35
C MET A 104 -7.39 10.98 1.38
N VAL A 105 -7.80 10.21 2.38
CA VAL A 105 -9.20 9.77 2.54
C VAL A 105 -10.14 10.96 2.70
N ALA A 106 -9.75 11.99 3.46
CA ALA A 106 -10.53 13.21 3.62
C ALA A 106 -10.63 13.98 2.28
N ALA A 107 -9.53 14.10 1.54
CA ALA A 107 -9.47 14.75 0.24
C ALA A 107 -10.32 14.03 -0.82
N VAL A 108 -10.34 12.68 -0.80
CA VAL A 108 -11.23 11.88 -1.66
C VAL A 108 -12.70 12.21 -1.36
N LYS A 109 -13.09 12.31 -0.09
CA LYS A 109 -14.47 12.64 0.31
C LYS A 109 -14.89 14.05 -0.12
N SER A 110 -13.99 15.01 -0.08
CA SER A 110 -14.25 16.39 -0.54
C SER A 110 -14.05 16.59 -2.05
N ARG A 111 -13.61 15.54 -2.77
CA ARG A 111 -13.21 15.63 -4.18
C ARG A 111 -12.14 16.70 -4.43
N ASP A 112 -11.17 16.79 -3.52
CA ASP A 112 -10.05 17.71 -3.58
C ASP A 112 -8.82 17.02 -4.19
N SER A 113 -8.57 17.25 -5.49
CA SER A 113 -7.45 16.65 -6.20
C SER A 113 -6.10 17.15 -5.68
N LYS A 114 -6.03 18.41 -5.24
CA LYS A 114 -4.82 18.97 -4.64
C LYS A 114 -4.56 18.32 -3.28
N GLY A 115 -5.59 18.17 -2.45
CA GLY A 115 -5.49 17.46 -1.16
C GLY A 115 -5.02 16.02 -1.31
N VAL A 116 -5.47 15.30 -2.35
CA VAL A 116 -4.97 13.94 -2.65
C VAL A 116 -3.49 13.97 -3.02
N ALA A 117 -3.07 14.91 -3.88
CA ALA A 117 -1.67 15.04 -4.27
C ALA A 117 -0.77 15.43 -3.10
N ASP A 118 -1.19 16.39 -2.27
CA ASP A 118 -0.47 16.84 -1.08
C ASP A 118 -0.34 15.68 -0.07
N GLY A 119 -1.42 14.95 0.20
CA GLY A 119 -1.39 13.75 1.06
C GLY A 119 -0.49 12.65 0.51
N PHE A 120 -0.42 12.47 -0.81
CA PHE A 120 0.51 11.53 -1.43
C PHE A 120 1.98 11.96 -1.27
N GLN A 121 2.28 13.27 -1.32
CA GLN A 121 3.63 13.76 -1.01
C GLN A 121 3.97 13.52 0.47
N SER A 122 3.04 13.78 1.39
CA SER A 122 3.21 13.47 2.82
C SER A 122 3.49 11.99 3.05
N LEU A 123 2.77 11.10 2.34
CA LEU A 123 3.01 9.66 2.40
C LEU A 123 4.46 9.31 1.98
N LYS A 124 4.94 9.84 0.85
CA LYS A 124 6.32 9.62 0.40
C LYS A 124 7.35 10.09 1.42
N ALA A 125 7.11 11.25 2.03
CA ALA A 125 7.98 11.77 3.09
C ALA A 125 8.00 10.83 4.31
N SER A 126 6.85 10.28 4.70
CA SER A 126 6.76 9.34 5.83
C SER A 126 7.56 8.05 5.63
N CYS A 127 7.69 7.59 4.38
CA CYS A 127 8.56 6.44 4.06
C CYS A 127 10.03 6.76 4.38
N GLY A 128 10.51 7.96 4.04
CA GLY A 128 11.87 8.39 4.36
C GLY A 128 12.12 8.47 5.87
N ASP A 129 11.15 8.95 6.64
CA ASP A 129 11.26 9.04 8.09
C ASP A 129 11.34 7.66 8.77
N CYS A 130 10.61 6.65 8.25
CA CYS A 130 10.69 5.26 8.72
C CYS A 130 11.99 4.53 8.35
N HIS A 131 12.67 4.94 7.27
CA HIS A 131 13.81 4.20 6.70
C HIS A 131 15.20 4.86 6.90
N PHE A 132 15.30 6.18 7.13
CA PHE A 132 16.61 6.87 7.21
C PHE A 132 16.98 7.46 8.58
N LYS A 133 16.03 7.79 9.46
CA LYS A 133 16.33 8.36 10.80
C LYS A 133 16.51 7.30 11.89
N GLY A 134 17.36 6.30 11.65
CA GLY A 134 17.53 5.18 12.60
C GLY A 134 16.25 4.35 12.80
N GLY A 135 15.32 4.43 11.84
CA GLY A 135 14.07 3.70 11.84
C GLY A 135 14.25 2.23 11.47
N VAL A 136 13.29 1.41 11.88
CA VAL A 136 13.34 -0.06 11.80
C VAL A 136 13.06 -0.65 10.43
N GLY A 137 12.78 0.17 9.42
CA GLY A 137 12.44 -0.28 8.07
C GLY A 137 13.61 -0.85 7.26
N GLY A 138 14.85 -0.70 7.73
CA GLY A 138 16.04 -1.06 6.95
C GLY A 138 16.34 -0.08 5.82
N GLN A 139 17.49 -0.26 5.15
CA GLN A 139 17.88 0.56 4.02
C GLN A 139 16.85 0.39 2.89
N LEU A 140 16.33 1.47 2.32
CA LEU A 140 15.64 1.37 1.04
C LEU A 140 16.71 1.00 0.01
N ASP A 141 16.57 -0.16 -0.60
CA ASP A 141 17.32 -0.49 -1.80
C ASP A 141 16.99 0.62 -2.79
N HIS A 142 17.96 1.49 -3.06
CA HIS A 142 17.80 2.56 -4.03
C HIS A 142 17.56 1.90 -5.39
N GLU A 143 16.30 1.71 -5.76
CA GLU A 143 15.95 1.43 -7.15
C GLU A 143 16.25 2.71 -7.91
N ASP A 144 17.42 2.67 -8.57
CA ASP A 144 17.86 3.57 -9.62
C ASP A 144 16.65 4.10 -10.39
N GLU A 145 16.52 5.42 -10.34
CA GLU A 145 15.81 6.18 -11.37
C GLU A 145 16.29 5.65 -12.72
N GLY A 146 15.37 5.19 -13.55
CA GLY A 146 15.68 4.52 -14.79
C GLY A 146 16.67 5.31 -15.64
N GLU A 147 17.88 4.77 -15.78
CA GLU A 147 18.69 4.99 -16.98
C GLU A 147 17.99 4.25 -18.13
N GLU A 148 17.01 4.91 -18.75
CA GLU A 148 16.73 4.68 -20.16
C GLU A 148 18.03 4.97 -20.92
N LYS A 149 18.75 3.92 -21.30
CA LYS A 149 19.79 4.00 -22.32
C LYS A 149 19.12 4.34 -23.65
N ASP A 150 19.03 5.63 -23.92
CA ASP A 150 18.78 6.19 -25.23
C ASP A 150 20.04 5.95 -26.09
N GLU A 151 20.13 4.76 -26.71
CA GLU A 151 21.10 4.49 -27.77
C GLU A 151 20.60 5.09 -29.09
N GLY A 152 20.54 6.42 -29.12
CA GLY A 152 20.39 7.23 -30.33
C GLY A 152 21.71 7.94 -30.65
N GLU A 153 22.70 7.22 -31.18
CA GLU A 153 23.86 7.86 -31.82
C GLU A 153 23.68 7.83 -33.34
N GLU A 154 23.01 8.89 -33.82
CA GLU A 154 23.07 9.36 -35.19
C GLU A 154 24.44 9.98 -35.44
N LYS A 155 25.19 9.45 -36.41
CA LYS A 155 26.34 10.13 -37.03
C LYS A 155 26.19 10.06 -38.54
N ASP A 156 25.50 11.06 -39.07
CA ASP A 156 25.80 11.60 -40.39
C ASP A 156 27.00 12.53 -40.24
N GLU A 157 28.15 12.25 -40.87
CA GLU A 157 29.01 13.30 -41.45
C GLU A 157 29.71 12.78 -42.71
N ASP A 158 29.29 13.41 -43.81
CA ASP A 158 29.94 13.60 -45.10
C ASP A 158 31.39 14.06 -44.96
N GLU A 159 32.36 13.39 -45.61
CA GLU A 159 33.54 14.10 -46.10
C GLU A 159 34.12 13.46 -47.37
N THR A 160 33.83 14.14 -48.47
CA THR A 160 34.60 14.16 -49.71
C THR A 160 36.08 14.47 -49.42
N GLN A 161 37.02 13.63 -49.86
CA GLN A 161 38.28 14.06 -50.53
C GLN A 161 39.25 12.91 -50.87
N ASN A 162 39.82 13.02 -52.09
CA ASN A 162 41.09 12.48 -52.60
C ASN A 162 41.18 11.07 -53.22
N ARG A 163 41.10 11.08 -54.57
CA ARG A 163 42.04 10.58 -55.61
C ARG A 163 41.43 9.67 -56.66
#